data_AF-A0A0G4PQH1-F1
#
_entry.id   AF-A0A0G4PQH1-F1
#
_cell.length_a   1.000
_cell.length_b   1.000
_cell.length_c   1.000
_cell.angle_alpha   90.00
_cell.angle_beta   90.00
_cell.angle_gamma   90.00
#
_symmetry.space_group_name_H-M   'P 1'
#
loop_
_entity.id
_entity.type
_entity.pdbx_description
1 polymer ?
#
loop_
_entity_poly.entity_id
_entity_poly.type
_entity_poly.pdbx_seq_one_letter_code
_entity_poly.pdbx_strand_id
1 'polypeptide(L)'
;MYMMCLEFASIPNERDRYKCVLTKFVYGLDVSHIVPLKANKTAIKEQEQEWTWLGLFWSKERVDKSREAIVTGKSHEARMVIQRLENLISFNAPVHIFWGDALCALHPIVINEDKTYMEVAFH
;
A
#
# COMPACT_ATOMS: atom_id res chain seq x y z
N MET A 1 5.43 6.14 -1.35
CA MET A 1 4.32 5.24 -0.98
C MET A 1 3.31 6.15 -0.31
N TYR A 2 2.14 6.35 -0.92
CA TYR A 2 1.18 7.35 -0.47
C TYR A 2 0.20 6.65 0.46
N MET A 3 0.47 6.77 1.76
CA MET A 3 -0.16 5.96 2.80
C MET A 3 -0.83 6.85 3.83
N MET A 4 -1.68 7.73 3.35
CA MET A 4 -2.46 8.62 4.20
C MET A 4 -3.85 8.64 3.61
N CYS A 5 -4.71 7.71 4.01
CA CYS A 5 -6.13 7.75 3.69
C CYS A 5 -6.95 7.17 4.85
N LEU A 6 -7.11 7.86 5.98
CA LEU A 6 -8.09 7.46 6.99
C LEU A 6 -8.67 8.63 7.76
N GLU A 7 -10.00 8.71 7.71
CA GLU A 7 -10.82 9.01 8.90
C GLU A 7 -12.26 8.45 8.82
N PHE A 8 -12.72 7.85 7.70
CA PHE A 8 -14.15 7.51 7.53
C PHE A 8 -14.53 6.09 7.05
N ALA A 9 -13.61 5.20 6.68
CA ALA A 9 -13.94 3.86 6.17
C ALA A 9 -13.47 2.74 7.10
N SER A 10 -14.29 1.69 7.27
CA SER A 10 -13.99 0.55 8.14
C SER A 10 -13.34 -0.63 7.41
N ILE A 11 -13.52 -0.71 6.08
CA ILE A 11 -13.00 -1.76 5.21
C ILE A 11 -12.51 -1.20 3.85
N PRO A 12 -11.56 -1.84 3.15
CA PRO A 12 -10.94 -1.34 1.91
C PRO A 12 -11.94 -1.02 0.81
N ASN A 13 -12.92 -1.90 0.63
CA ASN A 13 -13.94 -1.72 -0.39
C ASN A 13 -14.80 -0.48 -0.16
N GLU A 14 -15.08 -0.10 1.09
CA GLU A 14 -15.86 1.11 1.40
C GLU A 14 -15.09 2.37 1.02
N ARG A 15 -13.81 2.45 1.42
CA ARG A 15 -12.89 3.52 1.00
C ARG A 15 -12.81 3.63 -0.53
N ASP A 16 -12.70 2.47 -1.19
CA ASP A 16 -12.58 2.37 -2.65
C ASP A 16 -13.93 2.41 -3.37
N ARG A 17 -15.00 2.78 -2.66
CA ARG A 17 -16.37 2.97 -3.19
C ARG A 17 -16.90 1.75 -3.93
N TYR A 18 -16.54 0.57 -3.44
CA TYR A 18 -16.89 -0.75 -3.98
C TYR A 18 -16.54 -0.88 -5.46
N LYS A 19 -15.36 -0.36 -5.84
CA LYS A 19 -14.84 -0.35 -7.21
C LYS A 19 -13.36 -0.69 -7.23
N CYS A 20 -12.90 -1.23 -8.36
CA CYS A 20 -11.47 -1.28 -8.63
C CYS A 20 -10.93 0.14 -8.70
N VAL A 21 -9.88 0.45 -7.93
CA VAL A 21 -9.30 1.79 -7.89
C VAL A 21 -8.79 2.27 -9.25
N LEU A 22 -8.38 1.34 -10.12
CA LEU A 22 -7.81 1.64 -11.43
C LEU A 22 -8.88 1.65 -12.53
N THR A 23 -9.56 0.52 -12.74
CA THR A 23 -10.53 0.35 -13.85
C THR A 23 -11.93 0.88 -13.55
N LYS A 24 -12.20 1.21 -12.27
CA LYS A 24 -13.51 1.63 -11.76
C LYS A 24 -14.62 0.57 -11.90
N PHE A 25 -14.28 -0.65 -12.29
CA PHE A 25 -15.21 -1.78 -12.41
C PHE A 25 -15.75 -2.21 -11.03
N VAL A 26 -17.01 -2.64 -10.96
CA VAL A 26 -17.73 -2.90 -9.68
C VAL A 26 -17.84 -4.38 -9.31
N TYR A 27 -17.50 -5.31 -10.21
CA TYR A 27 -17.63 -6.76 -9.99
C TYR A 27 -16.27 -7.45 -9.91
N GLY A 28 -16.21 -8.57 -9.17
CA GLY A 28 -15.00 -9.39 -9.04
C GLY A 28 -13.85 -8.65 -8.38
N LEU A 29 -14.14 -8.00 -7.24
CA LEU A 29 -13.16 -7.22 -6.49
C LEU A 29 -12.42 -8.10 -5.48
N ASP A 30 -11.10 -8.03 -5.57
CA ASP A 30 -10.17 -8.58 -4.60
C ASP A 30 -9.45 -7.45 -3.86
N VAL A 31 -9.08 -7.71 -2.61
CA VAL A 31 -8.26 -6.80 -1.82
C VAL A 31 -6.81 -7.28 -1.87
N SER A 32 -5.91 -6.38 -2.26
CA SER A 32 -4.48 -6.64 -2.30
C SER A 32 -3.71 -5.78 -1.30
N HIS A 33 -2.54 -6.25 -0.86
CA HIS A 33 -1.62 -5.44 -0.06
C HIS A 33 -0.76 -4.56 -0.96
N ILE A 34 -0.57 -3.29 -0.58
CA ILE A 34 0.37 -2.39 -1.27
C ILE A 34 1.81 -2.81 -0.96
N VAL A 35 2.10 -3.02 0.32
CA VAL A 35 3.34 -3.63 0.81
C VAL A 35 3.10 -5.13 1.04
N PRO A 36 3.82 -6.03 0.36
CA PRO A 36 3.55 -7.46 0.42
C PRO A 36 3.64 -8.05 1.83
N LEU A 37 2.74 -8.98 2.17
CA LEU A 37 2.75 -9.77 3.42
C LEU A 37 4.08 -10.50 3.66
N LYS A 38 4.80 -10.88 2.60
CA LYS A 38 6.13 -11.53 2.73
C LYS A 38 7.15 -10.60 3.42
N ALA A 39 6.99 -9.29 3.30
CA ALA A 39 7.78 -8.30 4.03
C ALA A 39 7.43 -8.25 5.52
N ASN A 40 6.57 -9.10 6.08
CA ASN A 40 6.30 -9.15 7.53
C ASN A 40 6.91 -10.39 8.22
N LYS A 41 7.54 -11.30 7.46
CA LYS A 41 8.04 -12.59 7.99
C LYS A 41 9.50 -12.58 8.44
N THR A 42 10.28 -11.59 8.03
CA THR A 42 11.66 -11.36 8.48
C THR A 42 11.66 -10.46 9.72
N ALA A 43 12.52 -10.71 10.70
CA ALA A 43 12.67 -9.79 11.82
C ALA A 43 13.09 -8.41 11.26
N ILE A 44 12.65 -7.29 11.84
CA ILE A 44 12.96 -5.95 11.27
C ILE A 44 14.47 -5.71 11.12
N LYS A 45 15.30 -6.35 11.95
CA LYS A 45 16.77 -6.35 11.79
C LYS A 45 17.24 -7.02 10.49
N GLU A 46 16.54 -8.04 10.03
CA GLU A 46 16.80 -8.74 8.77
C GLU A 46 16.28 -7.93 7.57
N GLN A 47 15.41 -6.93 7.81
CA GLN A 47 14.76 -6.11 6.77
C GLN A 47 15.49 -4.80 6.43
N GLU A 48 16.57 -4.46 7.14
CA GLU A 48 17.34 -3.24 6.87
C GLU A 48 17.92 -3.23 5.44
N GLN A 49 18.18 -4.41 4.87
CA GLN A 49 18.65 -4.53 3.48
C GLN A 49 17.55 -4.12 2.49
N GLU A 50 16.31 -4.54 2.71
CA GLU A 50 15.16 -4.22 1.87
C GLU A 50 14.89 -2.71 1.84
N TRP A 51 14.97 -2.02 2.99
CA TRP A 51 14.84 -0.57 3.04
C TRP A 51 16.01 0.14 2.33
N THR A 52 17.21 -0.42 2.41
CA THR A 52 18.38 0.06 1.67
C THR A 52 18.16 -0.06 0.15
N TRP A 53 17.63 -1.19 -0.33
CA TRP A 53 17.28 -1.39 -1.74
C TRP A 53 16.23 -0.39 -2.22
N LEU A 54 15.20 -0.11 -1.41
CA LEU A 54 14.20 0.91 -1.73
C LEU A 54 14.81 2.32 -1.84
N GLY A 55 15.85 2.61 -1.07
CA GLY A 55 16.63 3.85 -1.15
C GLY A 55 17.36 4.07 -2.48
N LEU A 56 17.55 3.02 -3.30
CA LEU A 56 18.09 3.16 -4.65
C LEU A 56 17.06 3.73 -5.64
N PHE A 57 15.78 3.51 -5.37
CA PHE A 57 14.69 3.92 -6.27
C PHE A 57 13.95 5.16 -5.77
N TRP A 58 13.95 5.42 -4.45
CA TRP A 58 13.20 6.50 -3.83
C TRP A 58 14.07 7.35 -2.89
N SER A 59 13.66 8.60 -2.69
CA SER A 59 14.32 9.49 -1.73
C SER A 59 14.24 8.92 -0.32
N LYS A 60 15.27 9.20 0.49
CA LYS A 60 15.34 8.78 1.90
C LYS A 60 14.08 9.17 2.68
N GLU A 61 13.61 10.41 2.51
CA GLU A 61 12.38 10.89 3.14
C GLU A 61 11.17 10.00 2.81
N ARG A 62 11.04 9.58 1.54
CA ARG A 62 9.95 8.72 1.09
C ARG A 62 10.07 7.32 1.67
N VAL A 63 11.28 6.79 1.79
CA VAL A 63 11.56 5.48 2.40
C VAL A 63 11.25 5.52 3.90
N ASP A 64 11.71 6.55 4.62
CA ASP A 64 11.48 6.72 6.06
C ASP A 64 9.98 6.83 6.39
N LYS A 65 9.25 7.71 5.69
CA LYS A 65 7.80 7.84 5.85
C LYS A 65 7.06 6.53 5.58
N SER A 66 7.53 5.77 4.59
CA SER A 66 6.96 4.46 4.25
C SER A 66 7.18 3.45 5.39
N ARG A 67 8.38 3.45 5.97
CA ARG A 67 8.73 2.59 7.10
C ARG A 67 7.95 2.93 8.35
N GLU A 68 7.91 4.20 8.75
CA GLU A 68 7.20 4.68 9.94
C GLU A 68 5.72 4.33 9.92
N ALA A 69 5.11 4.34 8.73
CA ALA A 69 3.68 4.18 8.63
C ALA A 69 3.24 2.69 8.66
N ILE A 70 4.13 1.74 8.33
CA ILE A 70 3.83 0.29 8.44
C ILE A 70 4.52 -0.40 9.61
N VAL A 71 5.58 0.17 10.18
CA VAL A 71 6.30 -0.38 11.34
C VAL A 71 5.79 0.26 12.62
N THR A 72 5.28 -0.53 13.55
CA THR A 72 4.90 -0.07 14.90
C THR A 72 5.75 -0.73 15.96
N GLY A 73 6.01 -0.04 17.08
CA GLY A 73 6.84 -0.53 18.18
C GLY A 73 8.29 -0.04 18.11
N LYS A 74 9.08 -0.30 19.16
CA LYS A 74 10.50 0.11 19.23
C LYS A 74 11.41 -1.11 19.18
N SER A 75 12.53 -0.98 18.47
CA SER A 75 13.65 -1.93 18.51
C SER A 75 13.22 -3.39 18.28
N HIS A 76 13.31 -4.25 19.30
CA HIS A 76 13.09 -5.70 19.19
C HIS A 76 11.61 -6.12 19.17
N GLU A 77 10.70 -5.21 19.50
CA GLU A 77 9.25 -5.45 19.51
C GLU A 77 8.56 -4.88 18.28
N ALA A 78 9.33 -4.24 17.40
CA ALA A 78 8.76 -3.61 16.23
C ALA A 78 8.15 -4.69 15.32
N ARG A 79 6.91 -4.45 14.88
CA ARG A 79 6.12 -5.34 14.01
C ARG A 79 5.58 -4.54 12.83
N MET A 80 5.58 -5.16 11.65
CA MET A 80 4.89 -4.56 10.51
C MET A 80 3.38 -4.81 10.62
N VAL A 81 2.62 -3.72 10.70
CA VAL A 81 1.16 -3.74 10.72
C VAL A 81 0.66 -3.67 9.29
N ILE A 82 0.81 -4.78 8.58
CA ILE A 82 0.46 -4.92 7.16
C ILE A 82 -1.04 -5.05 6.89
N GLN A 83 -1.85 -5.36 7.91
CA GLN A 83 -3.32 -5.46 7.80
C GLN A 83 -4.03 -4.13 8.10
N ARG A 84 -3.31 -3.03 7.93
CA ARG A 84 -3.84 -1.66 8.01
C ARG A 84 -4.62 -1.34 6.75
N LEU A 85 -5.74 -0.65 6.90
CA LEU A 85 -6.60 -0.25 5.78
C LEU A 85 -5.80 0.56 4.74
N GLU A 86 -4.84 1.36 5.18
CA GLU A 86 -3.91 2.16 4.38
C GLU A 86 -2.98 1.31 3.50
N ASN A 87 -2.73 0.06 3.87
CA ASN A 87 -1.92 -0.89 3.11
C ASN A 87 -2.78 -1.82 2.23
N LEU A 88 -4.10 -1.65 2.20
CA LEU A 88 -5.01 -2.47 1.41
C LEU A 88 -5.57 -1.66 0.25
N ILE A 89 -5.82 -2.30 -0.89
CA ILE A 89 -6.34 -1.67 -2.10
C ILE A 89 -7.24 -2.63 -2.88
N SER A 90 -8.36 -2.12 -3.41
CA SER A 90 -9.34 -2.94 -4.14
C SER A 90 -9.07 -2.96 -5.64
N PHE A 91 -8.91 -4.16 -6.19
CA PHE A 91 -8.68 -4.41 -7.62
C PHE A 91 -9.70 -5.37 -8.21
N ASN A 92 -9.99 -5.25 -9.50
CA ASN A 92 -10.60 -6.35 -10.22
C ASN A 92 -9.55 -7.43 -10.53
N ALA A 93 -9.97 -8.68 -10.77
CA ALA A 93 -9.07 -9.82 -10.89
C ALA A 93 -7.84 -9.63 -11.81
N PRO A 94 -7.94 -9.07 -13.03
CA PRO A 94 -6.76 -8.87 -13.89
C PRO A 94 -5.73 -7.90 -13.28
N VAL A 95 -6.20 -6.80 -12.68
CA VAL A 95 -5.31 -5.81 -12.06
C VAL A 95 -4.68 -6.37 -10.79
N HIS A 96 -5.42 -7.20 -10.04
CA HIS A 96 -4.88 -7.87 -8.87
C HIS A 96 -3.70 -8.78 -9.24
N ILE A 97 -3.79 -9.52 -10.34
CA ILE A 97 -2.70 -10.36 -10.87
C ILE A 97 -1.50 -9.49 -11.27
N PHE A 98 -1.72 -8.45 -12.09
CA PHE A 98 -0.63 -7.57 -12.54
C PHE A 98 0.08 -6.88 -11.37
N TRP A 99 -0.67 -6.49 -10.35
CA TRP A 99 -0.12 -5.91 -9.13
C TRP A 99 0.70 -6.94 -8.33
N GLY A 100 0.13 -8.13 -8.08
CA GLY A 100 0.77 -9.18 -7.29
C GLY A 100 2.07 -9.70 -7.90
N ASP A 101 2.13 -9.76 -9.23
CA ASP A 101 3.31 -10.20 -9.99
C ASP A 101 4.30 -9.06 -10.29
N ALA A 102 4.07 -7.86 -9.73
CA ALA A 102 4.88 -6.66 -9.96
C ALA A 102 5.04 -6.30 -11.45
N LEU A 103 4.04 -6.61 -12.28
CA LEU A 103 4.02 -6.30 -13.72
C LEU A 103 3.62 -4.85 -14.01
N CYS A 104 3.09 -4.15 -13.01
CA CYS A 104 2.69 -2.76 -13.11
C CYS A 104 2.97 -2.01 -11.80
N ALA A 105 3.12 -0.69 -11.90
CA ALA A 105 3.13 0.22 -10.76
C ALA A 105 1.99 1.24 -10.91
N LEU A 106 1.46 1.70 -9.78
CA LEU A 106 0.43 2.72 -9.76
C LEU A 106 1.03 4.11 -9.51
N HIS A 107 0.63 5.06 -10.34
CA HIS A 107 0.91 6.47 -10.19
C HIS A 107 -0.36 7.21 -9.73
N PRO A 108 -0.36 7.87 -8.57
CA PRO A 108 -1.48 8.69 -8.14
C PRO A 108 -1.56 9.95 -8.98
N ILE A 109 -2.73 10.22 -9.55
CA ILE A 109 -3.01 11.43 -10.34
C ILE A 109 -3.68 12.49 -9.46
N VAL A 110 -4.62 12.08 -8.62
CA VAL A 110 -5.39 12.97 -7.74
C VAL A 110 -5.44 12.35 -6.36
N ILE A 111 -5.23 13.19 -5.33
CA ILE A 111 -5.47 12.86 -3.93
C ILE A 111 -6.26 14.04 -3.35
N ASN A 112 -7.37 13.79 -2.68
CA ASN A 112 -8.12 14.86 -2.01
C ASN A 112 -7.42 15.35 -0.73
N GLU A 113 -7.81 16.51 -0.22
CA GLU A 113 -7.15 17.19 0.91
C GLU A 113 -7.23 16.40 2.23
N ASP A 114 -8.40 15.83 2.51
CA ASP A 114 -8.68 14.90 3.61
C ASP A 114 -8.11 13.50 3.34
N LYS A 115 -7.56 13.31 2.14
CA LYS A 115 -6.89 12.11 1.65
C LYS A 115 -7.73 10.85 1.77
N THR A 116 -9.04 10.93 1.83
CA THR A 116 -9.92 9.75 1.86
C THR A 116 -10.09 9.08 0.49
N TYR A 117 -9.58 9.71 -0.57
CA TYR A 117 -9.80 9.33 -1.95
C TYR A 117 -8.54 9.56 -2.81
N MET A 118 -8.33 8.63 -3.73
CA MET A 118 -7.23 8.70 -4.68
C MET A 118 -7.67 8.21 -6.07
N GLU A 119 -7.23 8.92 -7.10
CA GLU A 119 -7.23 8.44 -8.47
C GLU A 119 -5.85 7.98 -8.87
N VAL A 120 -5.77 6.84 -9.56
CA VAL A 120 -4.52 6.23 -9.98
C VAL A 120 -4.56 5.94 -11.48
N ALA A 121 -3.39 5.98 -12.10
CA ALA A 121 -3.11 5.39 -13.41
C ALA A 121 -1.92 4.45 -13.29
N PHE A 122 -1.62 3.73 -14.38
CA PHE A 122 -0.32 3.09 -14.50
C PHE A 122 0.79 4.14 -14.56
N HIS A 123 1.92 3.83 -13.93
CA HIS A 123 3.16 4.58 -14.03
C HIS A 123 3.85 4.32 -15.38
#